data_AF-A0A3C0W1V3-F1
#
_entry.id   AF-A0A3C0W1V3-F1
#
_cell.length_a   1.000
_cell.length_b   1.000
_cell.length_c   1.000
_cell.angle_alpha   90.00
_cell.angle_beta   90.00
_cell.angle_gamma   90.00
#
_symmetry.space_group_name_H-M   'P 1'
#
loop_
_entity.id
_entity.type
_entity.pdbx_description
1 polymer ?
#
loop_
_entity_poly.entity_id
_entity_poly.type
_entity_poly.pdbx_seq_one_letter_code
_entity_poly.pdbx_strand_id
1 'polypeptide(L)' 'ADGAVIVPTYGNDMAARLACEALATVFPDREIIPLPSIATLSGGGSFHCISQQEPA' A
#
# COMPACT_ATOMS: atom_id res chain seq x y z
N ALA A 1 -6.93 8.78 -3.09
CA ALA A 1 -6.10 8.07 -4.10
C ALA A 1 -7.05 7.53 -5.14
N ASP A 2 -7.57 8.41 -5.99
CA ASP A 2 -8.48 7.99 -7.03
C ASP A 2 -7.65 7.32 -8.12
N GLY A 3 -7.89 6.03 -8.35
CA GLY A 3 -7.15 5.23 -9.32
C GLY A 3 -5.86 4.56 -8.83
N ALA A 4 -5.53 4.59 -7.53
CA ALA A 4 -4.33 3.91 -7.02
C ALA A 4 -4.57 3.11 -5.72
N VAL A 5 -3.71 2.13 -5.47
CA VAL A 5 -3.60 1.38 -4.21
C VAL A 5 -2.19 1.57 -3.67
N ILE A 6 -2.07 2.22 -2.52
CA ILE A 6 -0.79 2.45 -1.85
C ILE A 6 -0.47 1.24 -0.97
N VAL A 7 0.61 0.52 -1.29
CA VAL A 7 0.98 -0.74 -0.64
C VAL A 7 2.16 -0.52 0.30
N PRO A 8 2.05 -0.83 1.60
CA PRO A 8 3.17 -0.70 2.51
C PRO A 8 4.21 -1.81 2.28
N THR A 9 5.48 -1.42 2.24
CA THR A 9 6.62 -2.35 2.20
C THR A 9 7.45 -2.28 3.47
N TYR A 10 8.06 -3.40 3.83
CA TYR A 10 8.72 -3.61 5.13
C TYR A 10 10.15 -4.16 5.02
N GLY A 11 10.87 -3.81 3.94
CA GLY A 11 12.28 -4.19 3.74
C GLY A 11 12.50 -5.62 3.22
N ASN A 12 11.44 -6.34 2.84
CA ASN A 12 11.52 -7.62 2.14
C ASN A 12 10.99 -7.45 0.72
N ASP A 13 11.90 -7.44 -0.25
CA ASP A 13 11.57 -7.18 -1.66
C ASP A 13 10.72 -8.28 -2.30
N MET A 14 10.95 -9.55 -1.92
CA MET A 14 10.14 -10.66 -2.41
C MET A 14 8.70 -10.56 -1.91
N ALA A 15 8.52 -10.25 -0.62
CA ALA A 15 7.20 -10.08 -0.03
C ALA A 15 6.48 -8.85 -0.64
N ALA A 16 7.20 -7.75 -0.84
CA ALA A 16 6.65 -6.56 -1.49
C ALA A 16 6.19 -6.87 -2.92
N ARG A 17 7.01 -7.57 -3.72
CA ARG A 17 6.65 -7.99 -5.09
C ARG A 17 5.40 -8.86 -5.11
N LEU A 18 5.37 -9.92 -4.29
CA LEU A 18 4.23 -10.84 -4.25
C LEU A 18 2.93 -10.15 -3.83
N ALA A 19 3.00 -9.23 -2.86
CA ALA A 19 1.85 -8.44 -2.45
C ALA A 19 1.35 -7.53 -3.59
N CYS A 20 2.25 -6.87 -4.32
CA CYS A 20 1.88 -6.02 -5.44
C CYS A 20 1.28 -6.82 -6.60
N GLU A 21 1.86 -7.97 -6.94
CA GLU A 21 1.35 -8.87 -7.98
C GLU A 21 -0.06 -9.36 -7.65
N ALA A 22 -0.29 -9.79 -6.41
CA ALA A 22 -1.61 -10.20 -5.96
C ALA A 22 -2.62 -9.04 -6.05
N LEU A 23 -2.27 -7.85 -5.55
CA LEU A 23 -3.16 -6.69 -5.56
C LEU A 23 -3.47 -6.20 -6.99
N ALA A 24 -2.53 -6.32 -7.93
CA ALA A 24 -2.77 -6.00 -9.33
C ALA A 24 -3.87 -6.89 -9.95
N THR A 25 -4.00 -8.15 -9.52
CA THR A 25 -5.10 -9.02 -9.98
C THR A 25 -6.46 -8.62 -9.40
N VAL A 26 -6.47 -8.02 -8.20
CA VAL A 26 -7.71 -7.62 -7.50
C VAL A 26 -8.18 -6.24 -7.96
N PHE A 27 -7.24 -5.36 -8.28
CA PHE A 27 -7.51 -3.98 -8.68
C PHE A 27 -6.93 -3.69 -10.08
N PRO A 28 -7.46 -4.32 -11.14
CA PRO A 28 -6.88 -4.24 -12.49
C PRO A 28 -6.87 -2.81 -13.06
N ASP A 29 -7.80 -1.97 -12.62
CA ASP A 29 -7.93 -0.58 -13.09
C ASP A 29 -7.21 0.44 -12.18
N ARG A 30 -6.39 -0.02 -11.22
CA ARG A 30 -5.67 0.85 -10.27
C ARG A 30 -4.16 0.66 -10.36
N GLU A 31 -3.44 1.76 -10.26
CA GLU A 31 -1.99 1.75 -10.12
C GLU A 31 -1.61 1.19 -8.74
N ILE A 32 -0.74 0.18 -8.70
CA ILE A 32 -0.22 -0.40 -7.47
C ILE A 32 1.11 0.27 -7.11
N ILE A 33 1.13 1.05 -6.03
CA ILE A 33 2.28 1.88 -5.65
C ILE A 33 2.87 1.36 -4.32
N PRO A 34 3.99 0.61 -4.37
CA PRO A 34 4.68 0.20 -3.15
C PRO A 34 5.46 1.36 -2.52
N LEU A 35 5.26 1.62 -1.23
CA LEU A 35 6.01 2.61 -0.46
C LEU A 35 6.47 2.06 0.89
N PRO A 36 7.70 2.38 1.34
CA PRO A 36 8.20 1.92 2.63
C PRO A 36 7.38 2.49 3.78
N SER A 37 6.90 1.61 4.66
CA SER A 37 6.06 1.96 5.81
C SER A 37 6.74 1.66 7.15
N ILE A 38 8.04 1.36 7.15
CA ILE A 38 8.79 0.97 8.36
C ILE A 38 8.70 2.03 9.47
N ALA A 39 8.79 3.32 9.11
CA ALA A 39 8.71 4.41 10.09
C ALA A 39 7.33 4.44 10.78
N THR A 40 6.23 4.34 10.03
CA THR A 40 4.89 4.31 10.62
C THR A 40 4.63 3.02 11.38
N LEU A 41 5.18 1.89 10.91
CA LEU A 41 5.06 0.58 11.56
C LEU A 41 5.65 0.63 12.98
N SER A 42 6.77 1.33 13.16
CA SER A 42 7.37 1.52 14.48
C SER A 42 6.45 2.29 15.46
N GLY A 43 5.50 3.06 14.95
CA GLY A 43 4.45 3.74 15.71
C GLY A 43 3.16 2.93 15.89
N GLY A 44 3.12 1.68 15.42
CA GLY A 44 1.97 0.77 15.59
C GLY A 44 0.95 0.76 14.46
N GLY A 45 1.25 1.37 13.30
CA GLY A 45 0.30 1.45 12.18
C GLY A 45 0.94 1.57 10.80
N SER A 46 0.11 1.70 9.77
CA SER A 46 0.53 1.89 8.39
C SER A 46 -0.34 2.94 7.69
N PHE A 47 -0.25 3.08 6.37
CA PHE A 47 -0.90 4.15 5.61
C PHE A 47 -2.42 4.22 5.85
N HIS A 48 -3.11 3.07 5.85
CA HIS A 48 -4.54 3.02 6.13
C HIS A 48 -4.90 3.59 7.52
N CYS A 49 -4.06 3.33 8.53
CA CYS A 49 -4.30 3.75 9.91
C CYS A 49 -4.22 5.27 10.10
N ILE A 50 -3.55 5.98 9.19
CA ILE A 50 -3.27 7.42 9.31
C ILE A 50 -3.94 8.26 8.21
N SER A 51 -4.75 7.63 7.36
CA SER A 51 -5.48 8.29 6.29
C SER A 51 -6.96 8.30 6.59
N GLN A 52 -7.63 9.40 6.22
CA GLN A 52 -9.09 9.47 6.14
C GLN A 52 -9.45 9.98 4.76
N GLN A 53 -10.27 9.25 4.03
CA GLN A 53 -10.78 9.68 2.73
C GLN A 53 -11.90 10.71 2.92
N GLU A 54 -11.86 11.76 2.09
CA GLU A 54 -12.95 12.70 1.89
C GLU A 54 -13.61 12.37 0.54
N PRO A 55 -14.92 12.09 0.50
CA PRO A 55 -15.66 11.95 -0.75
C PRO A 55 -15.69 13.25 -1.54
N ALA A 56 -15.93 13.15 -2.86
CA ALA A 56 -16.16 14.30 -3.72
C ALA A 56 -17.42 15.10 -3.34
#